data_AF-A0A966L0X1-F1
#
_entry.id   AF-A0A966L0X1-F1
#
_cell.length_a   1.000
_cell.length_b   1.000
_cell.length_c   1.000
_cell.angle_alpha   90.00
_cell.angle_beta   90.00
_cell.angle_gamma   90.00
#
_symmetry.space_group_name_H-M   'P 1'
#
loop_
_entity.id
_entity.type
_entity.pdbx_description
1 polymer ?
#
loop_
_entity_poly.entity_id
_entity_poly.type
_entity_poly.pdbx_seq_one_letter_code
_entity_poly.pdbx_strand_id
1 'polypeptide(L)'
;DTSSGTYEAFIELALGKGVNITDKAIVQASNQTVKNTVALTKGAIGYIGLGYVDSSVKAISYDGVLPSKETAKNKTYKLSRYLYMYTNGQPTGAVKDFIDFVLSSEG
;
A
#
# COMPACT_ATOMS: atom_id res chain seq x y z
N ASP A 1 4.98 -13.17 -3.76
CA ASP A 1 4.72 -12.69 -5.12
C ASP A 1 5.56 -11.45 -5.32
N THR A 2 6.61 -11.57 -6.14
CA THR A 2 7.56 -10.48 -6.42
C THR A 2 6.99 -9.44 -7.39
N SER A 3 5.81 -9.67 -7.96
CA SER A 3 5.11 -8.71 -8.83
C SER A 3 4.20 -7.73 -8.06
N SER A 4 4.11 -7.87 -6.73
CA SER A 4 3.30 -6.99 -5.90
C SER A 4 4.01 -5.66 -5.65
N GLY A 5 3.45 -4.56 -6.15
CA GLY A 5 3.94 -3.22 -5.82
C GLY A 5 3.81 -2.87 -4.32
N THR A 6 2.97 -3.59 -3.56
CA THR A 6 2.91 -3.45 -2.09
C THR A 6 4.10 -4.14 -1.42
N TYR A 7 4.51 -5.30 -1.95
CA TYR A 7 5.72 -5.99 -1.51
C TYR A 7 6.96 -5.14 -1.76
N GLU A 8 7.13 -4.65 -3.00
CA GLU A 8 8.25 -3.78 -3.36
C GLU A 8 8.33 -2.55 -2.44
N ALA A 9 7.23 -1.83 -2.26
CA ALA A 9 7.17 -0.68 -1.37
C ALA A 9 7.53 -1.03 0.09
N PHE A 10 7.08 -2.19 0.59
CA PHE A 10 7.39 -2.62 1.95
C PHE A 10 8.88 -2.95 2.13
N ILE A 11 9.49 -3.65 1.17
CA ILE A 11 10.93 -3.92 1.19
C ILE A 11 11.72 -2.61 1.19
N GLU A 12 11.41 -1.70 0.26
CA GLU A 12 12.16 -0.47 0.10
C GLU A 12 12.02 0.51 1.27
N LEU A 13 10.79 0.68 1.78
CA LEU A 13 10.48 1.72 2.77
C LEU A 13 10.62 1.22 4.21
N ALA A 14 10.30 -0.04 4.50
CA ALA A 14 10.23 -0.55 5.87
C ALA A 14 11.43 -1.40 6.26
N LEU A 15 11.86 -2.34 5.40
CA LEU A 15 12.96 -3.25 5.71
C LEU A 15 14.33 -2.70 5.30
N GLY A 16 14.38 -1.92 4.22
CA GLY A 16 15.60 -1.42 3.63
C GLY A 16 16.14 -2.33 2.53
N LYS A 17 16.88 -1.73 1.59
CA LYS A 17 17.45 -2.46 0.44
C LYS A 17 18.38 -3.57 0.90
N GLY A 18 18.20 -4.77 0.34
CA GLY A 18 19.00 -5.95 0.65
C GLY A 18 18.53 -6.77 1.86
N VAL A 19 17.47 -6.33 2.55
CA VAL A 19 16.85 -7.11 3.63
C VAL A 19 15.78 -8.03 3.06
N ASN A 20 15.92 -9.33 3.30
CA ASN A 20 14.95 -10.34 2.90
C ASN A 20 13.92 -10.59 3.99
N ILE A 21 12.67 -10.81 3.59
CA ILE A 21 11.67 -11.42 4.47
C ILE A 21 12.14 -12.84 4.80
N THR A 22 11.92 -13.29 6.04
CA THR A 22 12.21 -14.67 6.45
C THR A 22 11.56 -15.69 5.50
N ASP A 23 12.30 -16.73 5.18
CA ASP A 23 11.85 -17.93 4.44
C ASP A 23 10.66 -18.65 5.09
N LYS A 24 10.41 -18.41 6.38
CA LYS A 24 9.25 -18.93 7.12
C LYS A 24 7.96 -18.14 6.89
N ALA A 25 8.03 -16.99 6.22
CA ALA A 25 6.84 -16.17 5.97
C ALA A 25 5.91 -16.85 4.96
N ILE A 26 4.61 -16.82 5.25
CA ILE A 26 3.60 -17.27 4.30
C ILE A 26 3.41 -16.17 3.24
N VAL A 27 3.54 -16.55 1.97
CA VAL A 27 3.36 -15.65 0.84
C VAL A 27 1.91 -15.68 0.39
N GLN A 28 1.30 -14.50 0.27
CA GLN A 28 -0.10 -14.31 -0.13
C GLN A 28 -0.20 -13.53 -1.44
N ALA A 29 -1.21 -13.84 -2.25
CA ALA A 29 -1.38 -13.28 -3.60
C ALA A 29 -1.98 -11.87 -3.65
N SER A 30 -2.58 -11.37 -2.56
CA SER A 30 -3.26 -10.07 -2.57
C SER A 30 -3.31 -9.42 -1.19
N ASN A 31 -3.56 -8.10 -1.16
CA ASN A 31 -3.85 -7.38 0.08
C ASN A 31 -5.06 -7.98 0.83
N GLN A 32 -6.09 -8.41 0.09
CA GLN A 32 -7.29 -9.00 0.69
C GLN A 32 -6.98 -10.34 1.37
N THR A 33 -6.16 -11.19 0.75
CA THR A 33 -5.78 -12.47 1.35
C THR A 33 -4.84 -12.28 2.54
N VAL A 34 -3.89 -11.34 2.49
CA VAL A 34 -3.07 -10.97 3.67
C VAL A 34 -3.98 -10.52 4.83
N LYS A 35 -4.91 -9.59 4.57
CA LYS A 35 -5.86 -9.10 5.58
C LYS A 35 -6.63 -10.24 6.24
N ASN A 36 -7.23 -11.11 5.44
CA ASN A 36 -8.01 -12.24 5.94
C ASN A 36 -7.16 -13.20 6.77
N THR A 37 -5.93 -13.51 6.34
CA THR A 37 -5.01 -14.36 7.09
C THR A 37 -4.65 -13.74 8.44
N VAL A 38 -4.34 -12.44 8.48
CA VAL A 38 -4.03 -11.72 9.73
C VAL A 38 -5.23 -11.67 10.67
N ALA A 39 -6.42 -11.38 10.14
CA ALA A 39 -7.65 -11.31 10.93
C ALA A 39 -8.02 -12.65 11.59
N LEU A 40 -7.75 -13.78 10.91
CA LEU A 40 -8.08 -15.12 11.38
C LEU A 40 -6.98 -15.81 12.20
N THR A 41 -5.75 -15.26 12.21
CA THR A 41 -4.59 -15.92 12.82
C THR A 41 -4.02 -15.07 13.95
N LYS A 42 -4.34 -15.43 15.19
CA LYS A 42 -3.85 -14.73 16.37
C LYS A 42 -2.31 -14.68 16.38
N GLY A 43 -1.76 -13.47 16.49
CA GLY A 43 -0.31 -13.24 16.51
C GLY A 43 0.34 -13.08 15.12
N ALA A 44 -0.42 -13.22 14.04
CA ALA A 44 0.09 -12.93 12.70
C ALA A 44 0.32 -11.43 12.49
N ILE A 45 1.33 -11.12 11.69
CA ILE A 45 1.63 -9.77 11.18
C ILE A 45 1.81 -9.84 9.67
N GLY A 46 1.33 -8.81 8.98
CA GLY A 46 1.46 -8.67 7.54
C GLY A 46 1.41 -7.21 7.13
N TYR A 47 1.72 -6.94 5.87
CA TYR A 47 1.66 -5.60 5.28
C TYR A 47 0.53 -5.56 4.24
N ILE A 48 -0.26 -4.49 4.26
CA ILE A 48 -1.32 -4.22 3.29
C ILE A 48 -1.34 -2.74 2.93
N GLY A 49 -1.88 -2.40 1.76
CA GLY A 49 -2.20 -1.03 1.39
C GLY A 49 -3.28 -0.46 2.30
N LEU A 50 -3.17 0.83 2.64
CA LEU A 50 -4.05 1.51 3.61
C LEU A 50 -5.54 1.36 3.29
N GLY A 51 -5.91 1.34 2.01
CA GLY A 51 -7.31 1.18 1.57
C GLY A 51 -7.95 -0.17 1.93
N TYR A 52 -7.17 -1.17 2.36
CA TYR A 52 -7.69 -2.46 2.81
C TYR A 52 -7.90 -2.53 4.33
N VAL A 53 -7.40 -1.57 5.10
CA VAL A 53 -7.53 -1.55 6.56
C VAL A 53 -8.99 -1.31 6.95
N ASP A 54 -9.53 -2.17 7.80
CA ASP A 54 -10.85 -2.06 8.41
C ASP A 54 -10.80 -2.59 9.86
N SER A 55 -11.96 -2.70 10.53
CA SER A 55 -12.05 -3.15 11.91
C SER A 55 -11.64 -4.61 12.17
N SER A 56 -11.44 -5.43 11.12
CA SER A 56 -10.99 -6.81 11.26
C SER A 56 -9.49 -6.94 11.54
N VAL A 57 -8.72 -5.87 11.32
CA VAL A 57 -7.27 -5.83 11.52
C VAL A 57 -6.88 -4.57 12.27
N LYS A 58 -5.71 -4.60 12.94
CA LYS A 58 -5.17 -3.45 13.66
C LYS A 58 -3.99 -2.88 12.90
N ALA A 59 -4.12 -1.63 12.42
CA ALA A 59 -2.98 -0.88 11.92
C ALA A 59 -2.02 -0.53 13.07
N ILE A 60 -0.72 -0.67 12.82
CA ILE A 60 0.35 -0.34 13.77
C ILE A 60 1.02 0.97 13.38
N SER A 61 1.48 1.72 14.39
CA SER A 61 2.27 2.94 14.15
C SER A 61 3.67 2.59 13.67
N TYR A 62 4.23 3.42 12.80
CA TYR A 62 5.64 3.38 12.40
C TYR A 62 6.32 4.68 12.86
N ASP A 63 7.41 4.57 13.61
CA ASP A 63 8.07 5.72 14.29
C ASP A 63 7.09 6.61 15.10
N GLY A 64 6.08 5.99 15.73
CA GLY A 64 5.05 6.70 16.52
C GLY A 64 3.94 7.37 15.70
N VAL A 65 3.97 7.28 14.36
CA VAL A 65 2.93 7.84 13.48
C VAL A 65 1.98 6.73 13.01
N LEU A 66 0.67 6.93 13.18
CA LEU A 66 -0.35 6.02 12.64
C LEU A 66 -0.63 6.31 11.15
N PRO A 67 -0.92 5.28 10.35
CA PRO A 67 -1.30 5.48 8.95
C PRO A 67 -2.71 6.06 8.83
N SER A 68 -2.86 7.10 8.03
CA SER A 68 -4.14 7.70 7.63
C SER A 68 -4.01 8.36 6.26
N LYS A 69 -5.14 8.75 5.63
CA LYS A 69 -5.12 9.55 4.39
C LYS A 69 -4.33 10.84 4.58
N GLU A 70 -4.46 11.46 5.75
CA GLU A 70 -3.77 12.69 6.11
C GLU A 70 -2.27 12.47 6.28
N THR A 71 -1.86 11.48 7.09
CA THR A 71 -0.44 11.23 7.38
C THR A 71 0.33 10.69 6.18
N ALA A 72 -0.36 10.00 5.27
CA ALA A 72 0.20 9.63 3.96
C ALA A 72 0.36 10.86 3.06
N LYS A 73 -0.67 11.73 2.95
CA LYS A 73 -0.64 12.90 2.07
C LYS A 73 0.39 13.94 2.52
N ASN A 74 0.53 14.17 3.82
CA ASN A 74 1.51 15.11 4.37
C ASN A 74 2.90 14.49 4.61
N LYS A 75 3.08 13.21 4.26
CA LYS A 75 4.34 12.44 4.34
C LYS A 75 4.89 12.23 5.75
N THR A 76 4.10 12.47 6.80
CA THR A 76 4.52 12.14 8.18
C THR A 76 4.55 10.62 8.42
N TYR A 77 3.67 9.87 7.74
CA TYR A 77 3.76 8.41 7.69
C TYR A 77 4.73 7.98 6.58
N LYS A 78 5.96 7.62 6.98
CA LYS A 78 7.10 7.35 6.07
C LYS A 78 6.89 6.13 5.15
N LEU A 79 6.04 5.18 5.55
CA LEU A 79 5.74 3.99 4.73
C LEU A 79 4.61 4.27 3.74
N SER A 80 4.73 5.35 2.98
CA SER A 80 3.77 5.75 1.95
C SER A 80 4.48 6.05 0.64
N ARG A 81 3.78 5.87 -0.48
CA ARG A 81 4.27 6.14 -1.82
C ARG A 81 3.19 6.79 -2.67
N TYR A 82 3.61 7.48 -3.73
CA TYR A 82 2.69 7.99 -4.73
C TYR A 82 2.02 6.85 -5.50
N LEU A 83 0.77 7.09 -5.91
CA LEU A 83 0.08 6.28 -6.90
C LEU A 83 0.21 7.01 -8.24
N TYR A 84 0.84 6.35 -9.20
CA TYR A 84 1.07 6.91 -10.53
C TYR A 84 0.08 6.34 -11.55
N MET A 85 -0.35 7.18 -12.47
CA MET A 85 -1.03 6.77 -13.70
C MET A 85 -0.07 7.00 -14.86
N TYR A 86 0.07 6.01 -15.74
CA TYR A 86 1.00 6.06 -16.87
C TYR A 86 0.22 5.99 -18.18
N THR A 87 0.57 6.86 -19.13
CA THR A 87 0.04 6.89 -20.50
C THR A 87 1.19 6.87 -21.50
N ASN A 88 0.98 6.25 -22.65
CA ASN A 88 1.96 6.29 -23.73
C ASN A 88 1.82 7.60 -24.52
N GLY A 89 2.55 8.63 -24.09
CA GLY A 89 2.41 9.99 -24.59
C GLY A 89 1.29 10.76 -23.89
N GLN A 90 0.93 11.92 -24.45
CA GLN A 90 -0.10 12.79 -23.86
C GLN A 90 -1.49 12.15 -23.99
N PRO A 91 -2.26 12.03 -22.90
CA PRO A 91 -3.60 11.45 -22.96
C PRO A 91 -4.55 12.34 -23.78
N THR A 92 -5.46 11.70 -24.51
CA THR A 92 -6.50 12.38 -25.29
C THR A 92 -7.85 11.67 -25.11
N GLY A 93 -8.94 12.35 -25.48
CA GLY A 93 -10.31 11.83 -25.35
C GLY A 93 -10.63 11.33 -23.95
N ALA A 94 -11.33 10.19 -23.87
CA ALA A 94 -11.79 9.63 -22.60
C ALA A 94 -10.67 9.33 -21.59
N VAL A 95 -9.45 9.05 -22.04
CA VAL A 95 -8.31 8.83 -21.12
C VAL A 95 -7.91 10.13 -20.44
N LYS A 96 -7.91 11.25 -21.19
CA LYS A 96 -7.63 12.57 -20.63
C LYS A 96 -8.74 12.97 -19.66
N ASP A 97 -10.00 12.81 -20.06
CA ASP A 97 -11.15 13.20 -19.24
C ASP A 97 -11.14 12.45 -17.89
N PHE A 98 -10.78 11.16 -17.91
CA PHE A 98 -10.64 10.37 -16.69
C PHE A 98 -9.49 10.85 -15.80
N ILE A 99 -8.31 11.12 -16.37
CA ILE A 99 -7.16 11.62 -15.60
C ILE A 99 -7.47 13.00 -15.01
N ASP A 100 -8.10 13.88 -15.77
CA ASP A 100 -8.52 15.21 -15.31
C ASP A 100 -9.51 15.11 -14.16
N PHE A 101 -10.49 14.20 -14.25
CA PHE A 101 -11.43 13.93 -13.16
C PHE A 101 -10.71 13.43 -11.89
N VAL A 102 -9.77 12.49 -12.02
CA VAL A 102 -9.01 11.97 -10.87
C VAL A 102 -8.17 13.07 -10.19
N LEU A 103 -7.72 14.07 -10.94
CA LEU A 103 -6.90 15.17 -10.43
C LEU A 103 -7.72 16.38 -9.97
N SER A 104 -9.04 16.39 -10.21
CA SER A 104 -9.92 17.48 -9.82
C SER A 104 -10.27 17.42 -8.32
N SER A 105 -11.07 18.39 -7.85
CA SER A 105 -11.61 18.37 -6.49
C SER A 105 -12.67 17.29 -6.26
N GLU A 106 -13.30 16.80 -7.33
CA GLU A 106 -14.35 15.78 -7.27
C GLU A 106 -13.80 14.35 -7.15
N GLY A 107 -12.56 14.10 -7.61
CA GLY A 107 -11.83 12.83 -7.49
C GLY A 107 -11.12 12.65 -6.15
#